data_AF-A0AAW4YE29-F1
#
_entry.id   AF-A0AAW4YE29-F1
#
_cell.length_a   1.000
_cell.length_b   1.000
_cell.length_c   1.000
_cell.angle_alpha   90.00
_cell.angle_beta   90.00
_cell.angle_gamma   90.00
#
_symmetry.space_group_name_H-M   'P 1'
#
loop_
_entity.id
_entity.type
_entity.pdbx_description
1 polymer ?
#
loop_
_entity_poly.entity_id
_entity_poly.type
_entity_poly.pdbx_seq_one_letter_code
_entity_poly.pdbx_strand_id
1 'polypeptide(L)'
;DQPTSTTGMTSASVASFNDKLSAARTKIQEIDRVLASHPDVATIRQNVTAANATKSALDQARNGLTVDKAPLENAKNQLQHSIDTQTSTTGMTQDSVNAYNAKLTAARNKIQQINQVLAGSPTVDQINTNTSVANQAKSDLDHARQALTPDKAPLQTAKTQLEQSINQ
;
A
#
# COMPACT_ATOMS: atom_id res chain seq x y z
N ASP A 1 20.20 -12.43 17.89
CA ASP A 1 18.84 -11.95 17.58
C ASP A 1 18.88 -10.78 16.61
N GLN A 2 18.27 -10.95 15.44
CA GLN A 2 17.99 -9.84 14.52
C GLN A 2 16.93 -8.93 15.18
N PRO A 3 17.05 -7.59 15.07
CA PRO A 3 16.03 -6.70 15.59
C PRO A 3 14.68 -6.97 14.91
N THR A 4 13.62 -7.06 15.71
CA THR A 4 12.25 -7.15 15.17
C THR A 4 11.95 -5.85 14.42
N SER A 5 11.75 -5.92 13.11
CA SER A 5 11.34 -4.76 12.32
C SER A 5 9.87 -4.44 12.58
N THR A 6 9.59 -3.20 12.96
CA THR A 6 8.23 -2.66 13.12
C THR A 6 7.79 -1.80 11.93
N THR A 7 8.69 -1.55 10.98
CA THR A 7 8.40 -0.74 9.78
C THR A 7 7.38 -1.44 8.90
N GLY A 8 6.32 -0.72 8.50
CA GLY A 8 5.24 -1.25 7.66
C GLY A 8 4.24 -2.15 8.40
N MET A 9 4.32 -2.24 9.72
CA MET A 9 3.31 -2.89 10.56
C MET A 9 2.26 -1.89 11.03
N THR A 10 1.08 -2.39 11.42
CA THR A 10 0.01 -1.53 11.94
C THR A 10 0.42 -0.87 13.25
N SER A 11 0.03 0.39 13.45
CA SER A 11 0.33 1.14 14.68
C SER A 11 -0.14 0.42 15.95
N ALA A 12 -1.27 -0.26 15.90
CA ALA A 12 -1.82 -1.01 17.04
C ALA A 12 -0.93 -2.21 17.41
N SER A 13 -0.47 -2.99 16.42
CA SER A 13 0.40 -4.15 16.69
C SER A 13 1.78 -3.71 17.19
N VAL A 14 2.32 -2.62 16.64
CA VAL A 14 3.57 -2.01 17.08
C VAL A 14 3.47 -1.47 18.51
N ALA A 15 2.36 -0.82 18.86
CA ALA A 15 2.12 -0.35 20.23
C ALA A 15 2.11 -1.52 21.23
N SER A 16 1.38 -2.59 20.92
CA SER A 16 1.34 -3.80 21.76
C SER A 16 2.73 -4.42 21.94
N PHE A 17 3.52 -4.53 20.86
CA PHE A 17 4.89 -5.01 20.92
C PHE A 17 5.79 -4.13 21.80
N ASN A 18 5.71 -2.80 21.63
CA ASN A 18 6.51 -1.85 22.39
C ASN A 18 6.16 -1.86 23.89
N ASP A 19 4.89 -2.03 24.24
CA ASP A 19 4.45 -2.15 25.64
C ASP A 19 5.05 -3.39 26.30
N LYS A 20 5.04 -4.55 25.62
CA LYS A 20 5.66 -5.77 26.15
C LYS A 20 7.18 -5.69 26.18
N LEU A 21 7.79 -5.00 25.21
CA LEU A 21 9.23 -4.74 25.21
C LEU A 21 9.63 -3.85 26.40
N SER A 22 8.84 -2.82 26.70
CA SER A 22 9.03 -1.97 27.87
C SER A 22 8.90 -2.76 29.17
N ALA A 23 7.84 -3.57 29.31
CA ALA A 23 7.65 -4.45 30.47
C ALA A 23 8.82 -5.44 30.66
N ALA A 24 9.37 -5.99 29.58
CA ALA A 24 10.54 -6.86 29.64
C ALA A 24 11.79 -6.12 30.13
N ARG A 25 12.01 -4.88 29.68
CA ARG A 25 13.11 -4.04 30.16
C ARG A 25 12.97 -3.71 31.65
N THR A 26 11.76 -3.34 32.10
CA THR A 26 11.48 -3.11 33.53
C THR A 26 11.74 -4.37 34.34
N LYS A 27 11.29 -5.54 33.86
CA LYS A 27 11.51 -6.82 34.55
C LYS A 27 12.99 -7.17 34.70
N ILE A 28 13.83 -6.85 33.70
CA ILE A 28 15.29 -7.02 33.82
C ILE A 28 15.84 -6.15 34.96
N GLN A 29 15.47 -4.87 35.04
CA GLN A 29 15.92 -3.99 36.12
C GLN A 29 15.48 -4.46 37.51
N GLU A 30 14.27 -5.02 37.62
CA GLU A 30 13.79 -5.62 38.86
C GLU A 30 14.61 -6.85 39.25
N ILE A 31 14.92 -7.72 38.29
CA ILE A 31 15.76 -8.91 38.50
C ILE A 31 17.18 -8.50 38.90
N ASP A 32 17.76 -7.48 38.27
CA ASP A 32 19.09 -6.98 38.63
C ASP A 32 19.16 -6.52 40.10
N ARG A 33 18.10 -5.87 40.60
CA ARG A 33 17.99 -5.48 42.02
C ARG A 33 17.89 -6.69 42.94
N VAL A 34 17.13 -7.71 42.55
CA VAL A 34 17.03 -8.97 43.31
C VAL A 34 18.39 -9.66 43.37
N LEU A 35 19.10 -9.73 42.24
CA LEU A 35 20.45 -10.33 42.15
C LEU A 35 21.51 -9.56 42.96
N ALA A 36 21.37 -8.24 43.08
CA ALA A 36 22.26 -7.41 43.90
C ALA A 36 21.97 -7.46 45.42
N SER A 37 20.93 -8.21 45.85
CA SER A 37 20.51 -8.33 47.24
C SER A 37 20.92 -9.67 47.87
N HIS A 38 20.32 -10.05 49.00
CA HIS A 38 20.45 -11.40 49.59
C HIS A 38 19.12 -12.16 49.45
N PRO A 39 18.70 -12.53 48.22
CA PRO A 39 17.40 -13.15 48.00
C PRO A 39 17.39 -14.59 48.53
N ASP A 40 16.23 -15.03 49.00
CA ASP A 40 15.99 -16.43 49.32
C ASP A 40 15.56 -17.24 48.08
N VAL A 41 15.50 -18.57 48.24
CA VAL A 41 15.12 -19.49 47.15
C VAL A 41 13.71 -19.21 46.64
N ALA A 42 12.77 -18.81 47.50
CA ALA A 42 11.40 -18.52 47.12
C ALA A 42 11.32 -17.29 46.20
N THR A 43 12.03 -16.21 46.57
CA THR A 43 12.15 -14.97 45.80
C THR A 43 12.77 -15.25 44.42
N ILE A 44 13.82 -16.07 44.36
CA ILE A 44 14.43 -16.47 43.09
C ILE A 44 13.43 -17.22 42.22
N ARG A 45 12.71 -18.22 42.76
CA ARG A 45 11.71 -19.00 42.00
C ARG A 45 10.58 -18.11 41.45
N GLN A 46 10.09 -17.15 42.24
CA GLN A 46 9.07 -16.20 41.80
C GLN A 46 9.57 -15.33 40.65
N ASN A 47 10.80 -14.81 40.74
CA ASN A 47 11.40 -13.99 39.69
C ASN A 47 11.67 -14.77 38.41
N VAL A 48 12.11 -16.03 38.49
CA VAL A 48 12.24 -16.92 37.32
C VAL A 48 10.88 -17.12 36.63
N THR A 49 9.83 -17.36 37.42
CA THR A 49 8.48 -17.55 36.89
C THR A 49 7.98 -16.28 36.19
N ALA A 50 8.16 -15.13 36.83
CA ALA A 50 7.78 -13.84 36.25
C ALA A 50 8.57 -13.51 34.99
N ALA A 51 9.88 -13.77 34.96
CA ALA A 51 10.73 -13.56 33.80
C ALA A 51 10.26 -14.40 32.61
N ASN A 52 9.96 -15.68 32.83
CA ASN A 52 9.45 -16.58 31.79
C ASN A 52 8.09 -16.13 31.26
N ALA A 53 7.19 -15.68 32.13
CA ALA A 53 5.90 -15.13 31.72
C ALA A 53 6.07 -13.85 30.87
N THR A 54 6.95 -12.93 31.29
CA THR A 54 7.24 -11.70 30.55
C THR A 54 7.88 -12.01 29.18
N LYS A 55 8.79 -12.97 29.12
CA LYS A 55 9.39 -13.44 27.85
C LYS A 55 8.31 -13.97 26.90
N SER A 56 7.43 -14.86 27.39
CA SER A 56 6.34 -15.43 26.60
C SER A 56 5.40 -14.33 26.06
N ALA A 57 5.04 -13.35 26.89
CA ALA A 57 4.22 -12.22 26.46
C ALA A 57 4.89 -11.36 25.38
N LEU A 58 6.22 -11.13 25.48
CA LEU A 58 6.98 -10.41 24.45
C LEU A 58 7.03 -11.20 23.14
N ASP A 59 7.26 -12.51 23.20
CA ASP A 59 7.29 -13.39 22.03
C ASP A 59 5.91 -13.43 21.33
N GLN A 60 4.82 -13.48 22.10
CA GLN A 60 3.46 -13.39 21.57
C GLN A 60 3.20 -12.05 20.88
N ALA A 61 3.59 -10.93 21.50
CA ALA A 61 3.41 -9.61 20.89
C ALA A 61 4.27 -9.42 19.62
N ARG A 62 5.46 -10.02 19.58
CA ARG A 62 6.31 -10.08 18.38
C ARG A 62 5.64 -10.84 17.25
N ASN A 63 5.06 -11.99 17.54
CA ASN A 63 4.32 -12.80 16.57
C ASN A 63 2.96 -12.17 16.18
N GLY A 64 2.43 -11.29 17.03
CA GLY A 64 1.21 -10.52 16.79
C GLY A 64 1.40 -9.25 15.95
N LEU A 65 2.61 -8.98 15.44
CA LEU A 65 2.82 -7.91 14.47
C LEU A 65 2.06 -8.21 13.17
N THR A 66 1.31 -7.21 12.70
CA THR A 66 0.48 -7.35 11.50
C THR A 66 0.89 -6.30 10.48
N VAL A 67 1.07 -6.71 9.21
CA VAL A 67 1.38 -5.79 8.11
C VAL A 67 0.25 -4.79 7.89
N ASP A 68 0.59 -3.52 7.72
CA ASP A 68 -0.37 -2.47 7.41
C ASP A 68 -0.76 -2.51 5.92
N LYS A 69 -2.04 -2.78 5.64
CA LYS A 69 -2.60 -2.85 4.29
C LYS A 69 -3.20 -1.51 3.83
N ALA A 70 -3.40 -0.55 4.74
CA ALA A 70 -4.12 0.69 4.47
C ALA A 70 -3.50 1.54 3.33
N PRO A 71 -2.15 1.65 3.19
CA PRO A 71 -1.56 2.38 2.08
C PRO A 71 -1.95 1.82 0.71
N LEU A 72 -1.97 0.48 0.58
CA LEU A 72 -2.34 -0.19 -0.66
C LEU A 72 -3.84 -0.09 -0.94
N GLU A 73 -4.68 -0.20 0.09
CA GLU A 73 -6.14 0.00 -0.05
C GLU A 73 -6.47 1.40 -0.53
N ASN A 74 -5.81 2.43 0.01
CA ASN A 74 -5.99 3.80 -0.43
C ASN A 74 -5.55 3.99 -1.89
N ALA A 75 -4.36 3.53 -2.26
CA ALA A 75 -3.86 3.62 -3.64
C ALA A 75 -4.77 2.87 -4.63
N LYS A 76 -5.30 1.70 -4.24
CA LYS A 76 -6.30 0.95 -5.01
C LYS A 76 -7.57 1.78 -5.25
N ASN A 77 -8.10 2.41 -4.20
CA ASN A 77 -9.32 3.21 -4.30
C ASN A 77 -9.12 4.43 -5.21
N GLN A 78 -7.96 5.09 -5.13
CA GLN A 78 -7.63 6.21 -6.02
C GLN A 78 -7.47 5.78 -7.49
N LEU A 79 -6.87 4.62 -7.74
CA LEU A 79 -6.79 4.04 -9.08
C LEU A 79 -8.19 3.68 -9.61
N GLN A 80 -9.04 3.09 -8.77
CA GLN A 80 -10.42 2.73 -9.12
C GLN A 80 -11.22 3.98 -9.49
N HIS A 81 -11.09 5.05 -8.70
CA HIS A 81 -11.73 6.33 -9.00
C HIS A 81 -11.31 6.89 -10.37
N SER A 82 -10.02 6.79 -10.73
CA SER A 82 -9.56 7.19 -12.07
C SER A 82 -10.14 6.29 -13.17
N ILE A 83 -10.24 4.97 -12.95
CA ILE A 83 -10.88 4.04 -13.90
C ILE A 83 -12.36 4.39 -14.11
N ASP A 84 -13.07 4.76 -13.05
CA ASP A 84 -14.50 5.06 -13.07
C ASP A 84 -14.82 6.47 -13.57
N THR A 85 -13.79 7.32 -13.72
CA THR A 85 -13.94 8.67 -14.25
C THR A 85 -14.37 8.61 -15.71
N GLN A 86 -15.59 9.06 -15.98
CA GLN A 86 -16.13 9.13 -17.34
C GLN A 86 -15.25 10.02 -18.22
N THR A 87 -14.82 9.45 -19.35
CA THR A 87 -13.96 10.12 -20.32
C THR A 87 -14.58 9.94 -21.70
N SER A 88 -14.98 11.04 -22.34
CA SER A 88 -15.48 10.99 -23.71
C SER A 88 -14.33 10.90 -24.70
N THR A 89 -14.41 9.96 -25.62
CA THR A 89 -13.45 9.78 -26.73
C THR A 89 -14.02 10.21 -28.08
N THR A 90 -15.26 10.72 -28.10
CA THR A 90 -15.94 11.16 -29.31
C THR A 90 -15.21 12.37 -29.92
N GLY A 91 -14.89 12.30 -31.21
CA GLY A 91 -14.19 13.37 -31.92
C GLY A 91 -12.69 13.47 -31.60
N MET A 92 -12.12 12.48 -30.92
CA MET A 92 -10.67 12.39 -30.68
C MET A 92 -9.98 11.55 -31.76
N THR A 93 -8.67 11.73 -31.94
CA THR A 93 -7.87 10.93 -32.88
C THR A 93 -7.78 9.48 -32.42
N GLN A 94 -7.79 8.54 -33.37
CA GLN A 94 -7.74 7.11 -33.08
C GLN A 94 -6.51 6.73 -32.22
N ASP A 95 -5.34 7.32 -32.49
CA ASP A 95 -4.12 7.04 -31.75
C ASP A 95 -4.22 7.44 -30.28
N SER A 96 -4.78 8.62 -30.00
CA SER A 96 -4.94 9.08 -28.62
C SER A 96 -5.98 8.24 -27.86
N VAL A 97 -7.04 7.81 -28.53
CA VAL A 97 -8.04 6.88 -27.98
C VAL A 97 -7.43 5.51 -27.69
N ASN A 98 -6.60 4.99 -28.60
CA ASN A 98 -5.91 3.71 -28.40
C ASN A 98 -4.95 3.77 -27.19
N ALA A 99 -4.16 4.86 -27.08
CA ALA A 99 -3.25 5.06 -25.96
C ALA A 99 -4.00 5.13 -24.61
N TYR A 100 -5.11 5.88 -24.56
CA TYR A 100 -5.99 5.94 -23.39
C TYR A 100 -6.56 4.56 -23.02
N ASN A 101 -7.12 3.84 -23.98
CA ASN A 101 -7.71 2.51 -23.74
C ASN A 101 -6.68 1.47 -23.28
N ALA A 102 -5.44 1.56 -23.76
CA ALA A 102 -4.35 0.69 -23.30
C ALA A 102 -4.03 0.94 -21.82
N LYS A 103 -3.93 2.20 -21.40
CA LYS A 103 -3.69 2.54 -19.98
C LYS A 103 -4.88 2.21 -19.10
N LEU A 104 -6.11 2.38 -19.58
CA LEU A 104 -7.32 2.00 -18.86
C LEU A 104 -7.38 0.48 -18.62
N THR A 105 -7.02 -0.32 -19.63
CA THR A 105 -6.94 -1.78 -19.51
C THR A 105 -5.85 -2.19 -18.52
N ALA A 106 -4.66 -1.59 -18.61
CA ALA A 106 -3.58 -1.85 -17.66
C ALA A 106 -3.98 -1.52 -16.21
N ALA A 107 -4.68 -0.41 -15.99
CA ALA A 107 -5.20 -0.01 -14.69
C ALA A 107 -6.19 -1.04 -14.11
N ARG A 108 -7.14 -1.53 -14.93
CA ARG A 108 -8.09 -2.58 -14.52
C ARG A 108 -7.39 -3.88 -14.13
N ASN A 109 -6.44 -4.33 -14.94
CA ASN A 109 -5.63 -5.52 -14.64
C ASN A 109 -4.84 -5.35 -13.33
N LYS A 110 -4.31 -4.14 -13.09
CA LYS A 110 -3.58 -3.84 -11.85
C LYS A 110 -4.49 -3.95 -10.62
N ILE A 111 -5.73 -3.47 -10.69
CA ILE A 111 -6.69 -3.62 -9.58
C ILE A 111 -6.98 -5.09 -9.27
N GLN A 112 -7.14 -5.94 -10.29
CA GLN A 112 -7.33 -7.37 -10.07
C GLN A 112 -6.16 -8.00 -9.32
N GLN A 113 -4.93 -7.66 -9.70
CA GLN A 113 -3.71 -8.13 -9.01
C GLN A 113 -3.65 -7.63 -7.56
N ILE A 114 -3.95 -6.35 -7.33
CA ILE A 114 -3.96 -5.76 -5.99
C ILE A 114 -4.99 -6.47 -5.09
N ASN A 115 -6.18 -6.79 -5.62
CA ASN A 115 -7.20 -7.53 -4.86
C ASN A 115 -6.70 -8.91 -4.43
N GLN A 116 -5.93 -9.61 -5.28
CA GLN A 116 -5.31 -10.90 -4.92
C GLN A 116 -4.28 -10.74 -3.80
N VAL A 117 -3.43 -9.71 -3.88
CA VAL A 117 -2.43 -9.39 -2.83
C VAL A 117 -3.12 -9.08 -1.49
N LEU A 118 -4.17 -8.25 -1.51
CA LEU A 118 -4.90 -7.87 -0.31
C LEU A 118 -5.66 -9.05 0.33
N ALA A 119 -6.16 -9.97 -0.48
CA ALA A 119 -6.85 -11.18 0.00
C ALA A 119 -5.91 -12.17 0.73
N GLY A 120 -4.61 -12.11 0.45
CA GLY A 120 -3.61 -12.95 1.10
C GLY A 120 -3.02 -12.35 2.40
N SER A 121 -1.86 -12.88 2.76
CA SER A 121 -0.99 -12.39 3.83
C SER A 121 0.22 -11.69 3.22
N PRO A 122 0.07 -10.46 2.69
CA PRO A 122 1.14 -9.77 2.01
C PRO A 122 2.26 -9.40 2.97
N THR A 123 3.48 -9.38 2.46
CA THR A 123 4.63 -8.78 3.15
C THR A 123 4.60 -7.26 3.04
N VAL A 124 5.38 -6.58 3.89
CA VAL A 124 5.58 -5.12 3.82
C VAL A 124 6.09 -4.72 2.42
N ASP A 125 7.03 -5.48 1.86
CA ASP A 125 7.56 -5.21 0.52
C ASP A 125 6.47 -5.34 -0.55
N GLN A 126 5.62 -6.37 -0.46
CA GLN A 126 4.50 -6.53 -1.37
C GLN A 126 3.51 -5.37 -1.28
N ILE A 127 3.21 -4.87 -0.07
CA ILE A 127 2.40 -3.66 0.11
C ILE A 127 3.06 -2.45 -0.54
N ASN A 128 4.33 -2.20 -0.27
CA ASN A 128 5.06 -1.03 -0.78
C ASN A 128 5.17 -1.05 -2.30
N THR A 129 5.57 -2.18 -2.88
CA THR A 129 5.69 -2.34 -4.34
C THR A 129 4.34 -2.17 -5.01
N ASN A 130 3.27 -2.81 -4.52
CA ASN A 130 1.96 -2.67 -5.14
C ASN A 130 1.38 -1.27 -4.97
N THR A 131 1.68 -0.57 -3.87
CA THR A 131 1.26 0.83 -3.65
C THR A 131 1.92 1.75 -4.67
N SER A 132 3.23 1.64 -4.86
CA SER A 132 3.96 2.42 -5.87
C SER A 132 3.43 2.16 -7.28
N VAL A 133 3.23 0.89 -7.63
CA VAL A 133 2.73 0.51 -8.96
C VAL A 133 1.28 0.95 -9.18
N ALA A 134 0.42 0.92 -8.15
CA ALA A 134 -0.94 1.44 -8.24
C ALA A 134 -0.95 2.95 -8.52
N ASN A 135 -0.11 3.71 -7.80
CA ASN A 135 0.04 5.15 -8.00
C ASN A 135 0.57 5.48 -9.40
N GLN A 136 1.53 4.69 -9.91
CA GLN A 136 2.03 4.85 -11.28
C GLN A 136 0.94 4.57 -12.31
N ALA A 137 0.19 3.47 -12.16
CA ALA A 137 -0.90 3.14 -13.07
C ALA A 137 -1.99 4.23 -13.10
N LYS A 138 -2.25 4.86 -11.96
CA LYS A 138 -3.17 6.00 -11.86
C LYS A 138 -2.62 7.20 -12.63
N SER A 139 -1.37 7.58 -12.39
CA SER A 139 -0.72 8.70 -13.10
C SER A 139 -0.70 8.49 -14.61
N ASP A 140 -0.38 7.26 -15.04
CA ASP A 140 -0.35 6.90 -16.46
C ASP A 140 -1.73 7.04 -17.11
N LEU A 141 -2.79 6.58 -16.44
CA LEU A 141 -4.16 6.71 -16.91
C LEU A 141 -4.60 8.17 -16.97
N ASP A 142 -4.29 8.95 -15.93
CA ASP A 142 -4.63 10.37 -15.88
C ASP A 142 -3.91 11.17 -16.98
N HIS A 143 -2.64 10.86 -17.26
CA HIS A 143 -1.90 11.47 -18.36
C HIS A 143 -2.47 11.07 -19.72
N ALA A 144 -2.79 9.79 -19.94
CA ALA A 144 -3.36 9.34 -21.21
C ALA A 144 -4.74 9.98 -21.47
N ARG A 145 -5.52 10.24 -20.41
CA ARG A 145 -6.77 11.00 -20.50
C ARG A 145 -6.53 12.44 -20.95
N GLN A 146 -5.53 13.11 -20.37
CA GLN A 146 -5.16 14.49 -20.74
C GLN A 146 -4.54 14.59 -22.14
N ALA A 147 -3.95 13.51 -22.65
CA ALA A 147 -3.35 13.43 -23.98
C ALA A 147 -4.33 13.15 -25.12
N LEU A 148 -5.63 13.02 -24.84
CA LEU A 148 -6.67 12.91 -25.87
C LEU A 148 -6.63 14.15 -26.78
N THR A 149 -6.49 13.92 -28.08
CA THR A 149 -6.30 14.98 -29.07
C THR A 149 -7.50 15.03 -30.02
N PRO A 150 -8.14 16.19 -30.25
CA PRO A 150 -9.24 16.30 -31.20
C PRO A 150 -8.84 15.95 -32.63
N ASP A 151 -9.69 15.21 -33.33
CA ASP A 151 -9.52 14.93 -34.75
C ASP A 151 -9.97 16.13 -35.59
N LYS A 152 -9.02 16.70 -36.34
CA LYS A 152 -9.25 17.85 -37.23
C LYS A 152 -9.55 17.45 -38.67
N ALA A 153 -9.39 16.18 -39.03
CA ALA A 153 -9.57 15.70 -40.41
C ALA A 153 -10.99 15.94 -40.96
N PRO A 154 -12.09 15.77 -40.19
CA PRO A 154 -13.42 16.08 -40.67
C PRO A 154 -13.59 17.56 -41.03
N LEU A 155 -13.06 18.46 -40.21
CA LEU A 155 -13.12 19.91 -40.46
C LEU A 155 -12.28 20.30 -41.68
N GLN A 156 -11.08 19.73 -41.82
CA GLN A 156 -10.24 19.97 -42.98
C GLN A 156 -10.93 19.51 -44.28
N THR A 157 -11.63 18.38 -44.23
CA THR A 157 -12.42 17.86 -45.36
C THR A 157 -13.56 18.81 -45.73
N ALA A 158 -14.34 19.26 -44.73
CA ALA A 158 -15.43 20.20 -44.95
C ALA A 158 -14.94 21.54 -45.54
N LYS A 159 -13.79 22.05 -45.06
CA LYS A 159 -13.15 23.25 -45.62
C LYS A 159 -12.83 23.07 -47.11
N THR A 160 -12.18 21.97 -47.49
CA THR A 160 -11.81 21.71 -48.88
C THR A 160 -13.04 21.56 -49.79
N GLN A 161 -14.12 20.94 -49.32
CA GLN A 161 -15.39 20.83 -50.07
C GLN A 161 -16.06 22.19 -50.29
N LEU A 162 -16.01 23.08 -49.29
CA LEU A 162 -16.52 24.44 -49.41
C LEU A 162 -15.71 25.25 -50.42
N GLU A 163 -14.38 25.17 -50.37
CA GLU A 163 -13.47 25.84 -51.32
C GLU A 163 -13.73 25.37 -52.77
N GLN A 164 -14.01 24.09 -52.98
CA GLN A 164 -14.36 23.54 -54.29
C GLN A 164 -15.71 24.05 -54.81
N SER A 165 -16.69 24.26 -53.92
CA SER A 165 -18.00 24.79 -54.28
C SER A 165 -17.98 26.27 -54.67
N ILE A 166 -17.02 27.05 -54.15
CA ILE A 166 -16.87 28.48 -54.46
C ILE A 166 -16.19 28.69 -55.82
N ASN A 167 -15.31 27.78 -56.22
CA ASN A 167 -14.51 27.90 -57.46
C ASN A 167 -15.19 27.25 -58.69
N GLN A 168 -16.47 26.90 -58.58
CA GLN A 168 -17.34 26.41 -59.66
C GLN A 168 -18.30 27.50 -60.10
#